data_AF-A0A453J7N9-F1
#
_entry.id   AF-A0A453J7N9-F1
#
_cell.length_a   1.000
_cell.length_b   1.000
_cell.length_c   1.000
_cell.angle_alpha   90.00
_cell.angle_beta   90.00
_cell.angle_gamma   90.00
#
_symmetry.space_group_name_H-M   'P 1'
#
loop_
_entity.id
_entity.type
_entity.pdbx_description
1 polymer ?
#
loop_
_entity_poly.entity_id
_entity_poly.type
_entity_poly.pdbx_seq_one_letter_code
_entity_poly.pdbx_strand_id
1 'polypeptide(L)'
;VEDLRKSYPSLTFGVGTVLNADDARKAIRAGAQFLMSPGTVMEILHDLDGSEVLYIPGVLTPTEVISACNAGAKVVKVSLLIPLLL
;
A
#
# COMPACT_ATOMS: atom_id res chain seq x y z
N VAL A 1 3.92 -8.01 -12.82
CA VAL A 1 3.37 -8.75 -11.65
C VAL A 1 2.64 -10.00 -12.13
N GLU A 2 1.82 -9.89 -13.17
CA GLU A 2 1.15 -11.03 -13.83
C GLU A 2 2.08 -12.24 -14.11
N ASP A 3 3.24 -12.03 -14.72
CA ASP A 3 4.16 -13.14 -15.03
C ASP A 3 4.70 -13.84 -13.77
N LEU A 4 4.90 -13.08 -12.68
CA LEU A 4 5.30 -13.64 -11.38
C LEU A 4 4.17 -14.48 -10.77
N ARG A 5 2.92 -14.02 -10.86
CA ARG A 5 1.75 -14.77 -10.39
C ARG A 5 1.58 -16.09 -11.13
N LYS A 6 1.80 -16.10 -12.44
CA LYS A 6 1.77 -17.32 -13.26
C LYS A 6 2.88 -18.30 -12.86
N SER A 7 4.07 -17.77 -12.56
CA SER A 7 5.24 -18.58 -12.19
C SER A 7 5.17 -19.13 -10.76
N TYR A 8 4.48 -18.42 -9.86
CA TYR A 8 4.40 -18.75 -8.44
C TYR A 8 2.97 -18.60 -7.90
N PRO A 9 2.04 -19.50 -8.28
CA PRO A 9 0.61 -19.33 -8.01
C PRO A 9 0.23 -19.40 -6.52
N SER A 10 1.09 -19.94 -5.66
CA SER A 10 0.89 -20.00 -4.21
C SER A 10 1.38 -18.75 -3.47
N LEU A 11 2.05 -17.81 -4.15
CA LEU A 11 2.59 -16.60 -3.55
C LEU A 11 1.71 -15.39 -3.84
N THR A 12 1.67 -14.47 -2.88
CA THR A 12 1.01 -13.17 -3.04
C THR A 12 2.02 -12.12 -3.48
N PHE A 13 1.72 -11.40 -4.55
CA PHE A 13 2.57 -10.32 -5.06
C PHE A 13 1.89 -8.97 -4.90
N GLY A 14 2.67 -7.99 -4.45
CA GLY A 14 2.24 -6.61 -4.33
C GLY A 14 3.26 -5.64 -4.92
N VAL A 15 2.88 -4.37 -4.99
CA VAL A 15 3.74 -3.29 -5.46
C VAL A 15 3.99 -2.32 -4.31
N GLY A 16 5.27 -2.05 -4.04
CA GLY A 16 5.71 -1.08 -3.04
C GLY A 16 6.03 0.28 -3.65
N THR A 17 6.12 1.30 -2.80
CA THR A 17 6.40 2.69 -3.17
C THR A 17 5.35 3.26 -4.12
N VAL A 18 4.07 2.99 -3.84
CA VAL A 18 2.95 3.58 -4.57
C VAL A 18 2.68 4.96 -4.00
N LEU A 19 2.78 6.02 -4.79
CA LEU A 19 2.75 7.41 -4.29
C LEU A 19 1.48 8.18 -4.65
N ASN A 20 0.62 7.62 -5.50
CA ASN A 20 -0.61 8.25 -5.96
C ASN A 20 -1.59 7.19 -6.50
N ALA A 21 -2.83 7.62 -6.75
CA ALA A 21 -3.90 6.75 -7.21
C ALA A 21 -3.67 6.19 -8.64
N ASP A 22 -3.01 6.94 -9.53
CA ASP A 22 -2.70 6.46 -10.88
C ASP A 22 -1.77 5.25 -10.84
N ASP A 23 -0.74 5.30 -10.01
CA ASP A 23 0.21 4.20 -9.81
C ASP A 23 -0.46 3.01 -9.13
N ALA A 24 -1.37 3.25 -8.18
CA ALA A 24 -2.21 2.20 -7.59
C ALA A 24 -3.02 1.47 -8.67
N ARG A 25 -3.72 2.22 -9.54
CA ARG A 25 -4.52 1.64 -10.63
C ARG A 25 -3.66 0.89 -11.64
N LYS A 26 -2.46 1.39 -11.98
CA LYS A 26 -1.50 0.66 -12.84
C LYS A 26 -1.04 -0.64 -12.19
N ALA A 27 -0.70 -0.62 -10.91
CA ALA A 27 -0.25 -1.80 -10.17
C ALA A 27 -1.35 -2.87 -10.11
N ILE A 28 -2.59 -2.47 -9.83
CA ILE A 28 -3.75 -3.37 -9.81
C ILE A 28 -3.98 -3.99 -11.19
N ARG A 29 -3.97 -3.19 -12.26
CA ARG A 29 -4.06 -3.70 -13.64
C ARG A 29 -2.94 -4.66 -14.00
N ALA A 30 -1.75 -4.49 -13.43
CA ALA A 30 -0.63 -5.40 -13.61
C ALA A 30 -0.74 -6.71 -12.81
N GLY A 31 -1.77 -6.85 -11.98
CA GLY A 31 -2.08 -8.05 -11.20
C GLY A 31 -1.69 -7.97 -9.71
N ALA A 32 -1.34 -6.79 -9.19
CA ALA A 32 -0.98 -6.64 -7.77
C ALA A 32 -2.16 -7.00 -6.85
N GLN A 33 -1.87 -7.80 -5.82
CA GLN A 33 -2.83 -8.26 -4.82
C GLN A 33 -2.77 -7.42 -3.53
N PHE A 34 -1.68 -6.69 -3.32
CA PHE A 34 -1.60 -5.64 -2.32
C PHE A 34 -0.73 -4.48 -2.80
N LEU A 35 -0.92 -3.31 -2.20
CA LEU A 35 -0.20 -2.09 -2.48
C LEU A 35 0.40 -1.55 -1.20
N MET A 36 1.52 -0.85 -1.33
CA MET A 36 2.24 -0.34 -0.18
C MET A 36 2.88 1.01 -0.49
N SER A 37 2.74 1.93 0.46
CA SER A 37 3.27 3.30 0.36
C SER A 37 4.21 3.59 1.52
N PRO A 38 5.18 4.51 1.36
CA PRO A 38 6.01 4.97 2.48
C PRO A 38 5.24 5.81 3.50
N GLY A 39 4.14 6.44 3.07
CA GLY A 39 3.20 7.20 3.90
C GLY A 39 1.74 6.85 3.57
N THR A 40 0.78 7.41 4.31
CA THR A 40 -0.65 7.27 3.98
C THR A 40 -1.01 8.14 2.78
N VAL A 41 -1.51 7.52 1.70
CA VAL A 41 -2.05 8.21 0.52
C VAL A 41 -3.56 8.08 0.54
N MET A 42 -4.25 9.16 0.90
CA MET A 42 -5.70 9.15 1.12
C MET A 42 -6.49 8.83 -0.15
N GLU A 43 -6.04 9.29 -1.32
CA GLU A 43 -6.74 8.97 -2.57
C GLU A 43 -6.74 7.46 -2.85
N ILE A 44 -5.69 6.74 -2.44
CA ILE A 44 -5.63 5.28 -2.61
C ILE A 44 -6.62 4.58 -1.68
N LEU A 45 -6.80 5.06 -0.44
CA LEU A 45 -7.80 4.50 0.48
C LEU A 45 -9.22 4.68 -0.07
N HIS A 46 -9.53 5.85 -0.62
CA HIS A 46 -10.85 6.13 -1.19
C HIS A 46 -11.09 5.38 -2.50
N ASP A 47 -10.11 5.34 -3.42
CA ASP A 47 -10.23 4.65 -4.70
C ASP A 47 -10.38 3.13 -4.55
N LEU A 48 -9.92 2.57 -3.43
CA LEU A 48 -9.93 1.13 -3.16
C LEU A 48 -11.03 0.71 -2.18
N ASP A 49 -11.95 1.60 -1.83
CA ASP A 49 -13.10 1.20 -1.04
C ASP A 49 -13.89 0.10 -1.77
N GLY A 50 -14.14 -1.01 -1.07
CA GLY A 50 -14.74 -2.22 -1.65
C GLY A 50 -13.83 -3.07 -2.56
N SER A 51 -12.57 -2.69 -2.80
CA SER A 51 -11.61 -3.49 -3.57
C SER A 51 -11.11 -4.71 -2.79
N GLU A 52 -10.82 -5.81 -3.48
CA GLU A 52 -10.15 -6.98 -2.91
C GLU A 52 -8.64 -6.76 -2.69
N VAL A 53 -8.08 -5.69 -3.25
CA VAL A 53 -6.66 -5.37 -3.15
C VAL A 53 -6.37 -4.70 -1.81
N LEU A 54 -5.49 -5.30 -1.01
CA LEU A 54 -5.09 -4.76 0.28
C LEU A 54 -4.17 -3.55 0.10
N TYR A 55 -4.52 -2.41 0.68
CA TYR A 55 -3.60 -1.28 0.79
C TYR A 55 -2.97 -1.20 2.18
N ILE A 56 -1.63 -1.10 2.22
CA ILE A 56 -0.81 -1.02 3.43
C ILE A 56 -0.05 0.32 3.41
N PRO A 57 -0.65 1.40 3.93
CA PRO A 57 0.03 2.69 4.05
C PRO A 57 1.15 2.63 5.09
N GLY A 58 2.21 3.40 4.84
CA GLY A 58 3.26 3.66 5.81
C GLY A 58 2.84 4.74 6.81
N VAL A 59 3.26 4.59 8.05
CA VAL A 59 3.01 5.55 9.14
C VAL A 59 4.25 5.66 10.02
N LEU A 60 4.46 6.80 10.67
CA LEU A 60 5.58 7.01 11.59
C LEU A 60 5.11 7.22 13.04
N THR A 61 3.94 7.83 13.23
CA THR A 61 3.42 8.25 14.53
C THR A 61 2.11 7.54 14.90
N PRO A 62 1.77 7.41 16.20
CA PRO A 62 0.47 6.90 16.63
C PRO A 62 -0.71 7.70 16.05
N THR A 63 -0.57 9.01 15.87
CA THR A 63 -1.61 9.84 15.25
C THR A 63 -1.87 9.41 13.81
N GLU A 64 -0.81 9.19 13.02
CA GLU A 64 -0.96 8.71 11.64
C GLU A 64 -1.53 7.30 11.58
N VAL A 65 -1.18 6.42 12.52
CA VAL A 65 -1.80 5.09 12.67
C VAL A 65 -3.32 5.24 12.82
N ILE A 66 -3.77 6.05 13.78
CA ILE A 66 -5.19 6.26 14.05
C ILE A 66 -5.88 6.90 12.84
N SER A 67 -5.27 7.91 12.21
CA SER A 67 -5.81 8.56 11.01
C SER A 67 -5.98 7.58 9.85
N ALA A 68 -4.99 6.72 9.59
CA ALA A 68 -5.06 5.71 8.53
C ALA A 68 -6.15 4.67 8.81
N CYS A 69 -6.24 4.17 10.05
CA CYS A 69 -7.27 3.22 10.44
C CYS A 69 -8.69 3.81 10.32
N ASN A 70 -8.89 5.06 10.77
CA ASN A 70 -10.17 5.76 10.63
C ASN A 70 -10.56 6.00 9.16
N ALA A 71 -9.56 6.12 8.28
CA ALA A 71 -9.75 6.24 6.84
C ALA A 71 -9.94 4.89 6.13
N GLY A 72 -10.03 3.77 6.86
CA GLY A 72 -10.33 2.44 6.32
C GLY A 72 -9.12 1.53 6.10
N ALA A 73 -7.91 1.94 6.49
CA ALA A 73 -6.75 1.06 6.42
C ALA A 73 -6.91 -0.14 7.37
N LYS A 74 -6.86 -1.36 6.82
CA LYS A 74 -6.95 -2.61 7.59
C LYS A 74 -5.63 -2.99 8.26
N VAL A 75 -4.52 -2.57 7.66
CA VAL A 75 -3.16 -2.83 8.12
C VAL A 75 -2.33 -1.58 7.81
N VAL A 76 -1.44 -1.20 8.72
CA VAL A 76 -0.46 -0.12 8.51
C VAL A 76 0.94 -0.66 8.71
N LYS A 77 1.93 -0.10 8.02
CA LYS A 77 3.34 -0.36 8.30
C LYS A 77 3.96 0.81 9.05
N VAL A 78 4.44 0.56 10.26
CA VAL A 78 5.32 1.50 10.95
C VAL A 78 6.66 1.55 10.22
N SER A 79 6.96 2.70 9.61
CA SER A 79 8.17 2.92 8.81
C SER A 79 9.05 3.94 9.51
N LEU A 80 10.26 3.53 9.90
CA LEU A 80 11.23 4.42 10.51
C LEU A 80 11.87 5.26 9.40
N LEU A 81 11.74 6.58 9.49
CA LEU A 81 12.70 7.47 8.84
C LEU A 81 13.97 7.42 9.68
N ILE A 82 15.04 6.83 9.14
CA ILE A 82 16.38 7.10 9.68
C ILE A 82 16.65 8.55 9.27
N PRO A 83 16.69 9.51 10.20
CA PRO A 83 17.17 10.84 9.85
C PRO A 83 18.62 10.65 9.41
N LEU A 84 18.99 11.22 8.26
CA LEU A 84 20.40 11.40 7.90
C LEU A 84 21.04 12.29 8.97
N LEU A 85 21.54 11.66 10.03
CA LEU A 85 22.49 12.24 10.98
C LEU A 85 23.83 11.56 10.71
N LEU A 86 24.48 12.03 9.64
CA LEU A 86 25.94 12.06 9.45
C LEU A 86 26.29 13.37 8.74
#